data_AF-A0A846YSF8-F1
#
_entry.id   AF-A0A846YSF8-F1
#
_cell.length_a   1.000
_cell.length_b   1.000
_cell.length_c   1.000
_cell.angle_alpha   90.00
_cell.angle_beta   90.00
_cell.angle_gamma   90.00
#
_symmetry.space_group_name_H-M   'P 1'
#
loop_
_entity.id
_entity.type
_entity.pdbx_description
1 polymer ?
#
loop_
_entity_poly.entity_id
_entity_poly.type
_entity_poly.pdbx_seq_one_letter_code
_entity_poly.pdbx_strand_id
1 'polypeptide(L)'
;MTEPQTPTNDDIERLAGELHERVRALNHLTQGPPGLTEPAAAYTVLGNLAQTAFRLAQTAEQIDQFLTRELDAGRLGHDRGDDPVEAVTAVHNALGQVTGQAADLGESFRRAAGALAPIHAVDDSPEPPPDRRTVVNLADRDDAQVGPAGEDFPRTISEVLPGPAVADDIPPELRSPPQPPYPRRGR
;
A
#
# COMPACT_ATOMS: atom_id res chain seq x y z
N MET A 1 28.16 8.80 -17.97
CA MET A 1 26.93 8.17 -18.47
C MET A 1 27.05 6.69 -18.15
N THR A 2 26.34 6.22 -17.14
CA THR A 2 26.29 4.80 -16.79
C THR A 2 25.23 4.18 -17.68
N GLU A 3 25.61 3.28 -18.59
CA GLU A 3 24.63 2.51 -19.36
C GLU A 3 23.70 1.76 -18.37
N PRO A 4 22.38 1.77 -18.59
CA PRO A 4 21.48 1.01 -17.75
C PRO A 4 21.81 -0.47 -17.91
N GLN A 5 22.25 -1.11 -16.82
CA GLN A 5 22.47 -2.55 -16.79
C GLN A 5 21.14 -3.25 -17.07
N THR A 6 21.08 -4.04 -18.14
CA THR A 6 19.92 -4.89 -18.42
C THR A 6 19.80 -5.95 -17.33
N PRO A 7 18.67 -6.05 -16.62
CA PRO A 7 18.46 -7.08 -15.61
C PRO A 7 18.65 -8.47 -16.23
N THR A 8 19.39 -9.34 -15.54
CA THR A 8 19.67 -10.71 -15.99
C THR A 8 18.72 -11.72 -15.38
N ASN A 9 18.68 -12.95 -15.90
CA ASN A 9 17.95 -14.05 -15.25
C ASN A 9 18.47 -14.29 -13.83
N ASP A 10 19.79 -14.22 -13.63
CA ASP A 10 20.44 -14.35 -12.32
C ASP A 10 19.93 -13.30 -11.32
N ASP A 11 19.64 -12.08 -11.78
CA ASP A 11 19.04 -11.04 -10.94
C ASP A 11 17.62 -11.39 -10.48
N ILE A 12 16.82 -11.95 -11.39
CA ILE A 12 15.44 -12.38 -11.09
C ILE A 12 15.46 -13.53 -10.08
N GLU A 13 16.30 -14.53 -10.30
CA GLU A 13 16.46 -15.69 -9.40
C GLU A 13 16.96 -15.26 -8.01
N ARG A 14 17.97 -14.38 -7.97
CA ARG A 14 18.48 -13.82 -6.72
C ARG A 14 17.40 -13.06 -5.95
N LEU A 15 16.63 -12.20 -6.61
CA LEU A 15 15.54 -11.44 -5.98
C LEU A 15 14.43 -12.37 -5.44
N ALA A 16 14.09 -13.44 -6.17
CA ALA A 16 13.15 -14.43 -5.69
C ALA A 16 13.66 -15.16 -4.42
N GLY A 17 14.95 -15.52 -4.39
CA GLY A 17 15.60 -16.09 -3.21
C GLY A 17 15.64 -15.12 -2.02
N GLU A 18 15.97 -13.85 -2.26
CA GLU A 18 15.95 -12.82 -1.22
C GLU A 18 14.55 -12.63 -0.64
N LEU A 19 13.50 -12.63 -1.47
CA LEU A 19 12.12 -12.55 -1.00
C LEU A 19 11.78 -13.72 -0.07
N HIS A 20 12.15 -14.95 -0.43
CA HIS A 20 11.96 -16.12 0.43
C HIS A 20 12.61 -15.95 1.80
N GLU A 21 13.87 -15.53 1.83
CA GLU A 21 14.60 -15.31 3.10
C GLU A 21 14.02 -14.15 3.92
N ARG A 22 13.52 -13.09 3.27
CA ARG A 22 12.85 -11.98 3.98
C ARG A 22 11.54 -12.41 4.62
N VAL A 23 10.75 -13.25 3.96
CA VAL A 23 9.53 -13.83 4.55
C VAL A 23 9.89 -14.73 5.74
N ARG A 24 10.93 -15.56 5.61
CA ARG A 24 11.43 -16.39 6.72
C ARG A 24 11.87 -15.54 7.91
N ALA A 25 12.65 -14.48 7.67
CA ALA A 25 13.10 -13.57 8.71
C ALA A 25 11.92 -12.84 9.39
N LEU A 26 10.93 -12.38 8.61
CA LEU A 26 9.71 -11.77 9.13
C LEU A 26 8.97 -12.74 10.06
N ASN A 27 8.74 -13.98 9.62
CA ASN A 27 8.07 -15.00 10.42
C ASN A 27 8.80 -15.25 11.74
N HIS A 28 10.14 -15.33 11.71
CA HIS A 28 10.95 -15.51 12.91
C HIS A 28 10.81 -14.33 13.89
N LEU A 29 10.88 -13.10 13.39
CA LEU A 29 10.71 -11.89 14.21
C LEU A 29 9.30 -11.77 14.80
N THR A 30 8.27 -12.21 14.08
CA THR A 30 6.89 -12.20 14.60
C THR A 30 6.62 -13.28 15.64
N GLN A 31 7.38 -14.38 15.63
CA GLN A 31 7.21 -15.52 16.55
C GLN A 31 8.14 -15.44 17.78
N GLY A 32 9.34 -14.90 17.63
CA GLY A 32 10.36 -14.86 18.69
C GLY A 32 10.14 -13.71 19.69
N PRO A 33 10.68 -13.77 20.93
CA PRO A 33 10.56 -12.69 21.90
C PRO A 33 11.36 -11.42 21.48
N PRO A 34 10.85 -10.19 21.70
CA PRO A 34 9.53 -9.88 22.25
C PRO A 34 8.39 -9.98 21.22
N GLY A 35 8.71 -10.16 19.93
CA GLY A 35 7.73 -10.32 18.86
C GLY A 35 7.11 -8.98 18.46
N LEU A 36 5.87 -9.03 17.98
CA LEU A 36 5.05 -7.83 17.80
C LEU A 36 4.62 -7.30 19.17
N THR A 37 5.07 -6.09 19.52
CA THR A 37 4.78 -5.46 20.83
C THR A 37 3.65 -4.43 20.76
N GLU A 38 3.33 -3.91 19.58
CA GLU A 38 2.38 -2.81 19.40
C GLU A 38 1.38 -3.11 18.27
N PRO A 39 0.07 -2.80 18.44
CA PRO A 39 -0.92 -2.92 17.38
C PRO A 39 -0.57 -2.13 16.11
N ALA A 40 0.07 -0.96 16.24
CA ALA A 40 0.50 -0.14 15.11
C ALA A 40 1.56 -0.85 14.23
N ALA A 41 2.47 -1.61 14.85
CA ALA A 41 3.44 -2.43 14.13
C ALA A 41 2.75 -3.56 13.35
N ALA A 42 1.80 -4.25 13.99
CA ALA A 42 0.99 -5.29 13.33
C ALA A 42 0.18 -4.72 12.15
N TYR A 43 -0.43 -3.54 12.30
CA TYR A 43 -1.13 -2.85 11.21
C TYR A 43 -0.22 -2.59 10.01
N THR A 44 0.98 -2.07 10.27
CA THR A 44 1.97 -1.79 9.23
C THR A 44 2.41 -3.07 8.51
N VAL A 45 2.67 -4.14 9.27
CA VAL A 45 3.02 -5.45 8.70
C VAL A 45 1.91 -5.99 7.80
N LEU A 46 0.65 -5.97 8.25
CA LEU A 46 -0.50 -6.42 7.46
C LEU A 46 -0.67 -5.59 6.18
N GLY A 47 -0.53 -4.27 6.25
CA GLY A 47 -0.59 -3.40 5.07
C GLY A 47 0.50 -3.69 4.04
N ASN A 48 1.73 -3.94 4.49
CA ASN A 48 2.84 -4.31 3.60
C ASN A 48 2.64 -5.71 3.00
N LEU A 49 2.18 -6.69 3.77
CA LEU A 49 1.87 -8.03 3.26
C LEU A 49 0.74 -8.01 2.23
N ALA A 50 -0.26 -7.14 2.40
CA ALA A 50 -1.30 -6.94 1.38
C ALA A 50 -0.71 -6.47 0.05
N GLN A 51 0.16 -5.46 0.08
CA GLN A 51 0.84 -4.98 -1.13
C GLN A 51 1.74 -6.04 -1.77
N THR A 52 2.47 -6.79 -0.94
CA THR A 52 3.31 -7.90 -1.41
C THR A 52 2.48 -8.96 -2.13
N ALA A 53 1.32 -9.33 -1.59
CA ALA A 53 0.45 -10.33 -2.22
C ALA A 53 -0.06 -9.88 -3.60
N PHE A 54 -0.48 -8.61 -3.75
CA PHE A 54 -0.84 -8.08 -5.06
C PHE A 54 0.34 -8.07 -6.06
N ARG A 55 1.55 -7.79 -5.58
CA ARG A 55 2.77 -7.85 -6.42
C ARG A 55 3.12 -9.28 -6.81
N LEU A 56 2.88 -10.27 -5.95
CA LEU A 56 3.05 -11.68 -6.30
C LEU A 56 2.09 -12.11 -7.41
N ALA A 57 0.84 -11.62 -7.41
CA ALA A 57 -0.09 -11.82 -8.50
C ALA A 57 0.47 -11.26 -9.83
N GLN A 58 1.00 -10.04 -9.80
CA GLN A 58 1.65 -9.42 -10.95
C GLN A 58 2.87 -10.23 -11.44
N THR A 59 3.71 -10.73 -10.53
CA THR A 59 4.86 -11.58 -10.90
C THR A 59 4.39 -12.88 -11.57
N ALA A 60 3.32 -13.52 -11.08
CA ALA A 60 2.75 -14.71 -11.71
C ALA A 60 2.27 -14.42 -13.13
N GLU A 61 1.56 -13.31 -13.35
CA GLU A 61 1.13 -12.86 -14.69
C GLU A 61 2.31 -12.59 -15.63
N GLN A 62 3.41 -12.03 -15.12
CA GLN A 62 4.60 -11.76 -15.92
C GLN A 62 5.30 -13.05 -16.37
N ILE A 63 5.36 -14.07 -15.50
CA ILE A 63 5.89 -15.39 -15.84
C ILE A 63 4.99 -16.06 -16.88
N ASP A 64 3.68 -15.96 -16.72
CA ASP A 64 2.67 -16.49 -17.65
C ASP A 64 2.84 -15.91 -19.07
N GLN A 65 2.98 -14.60 -19.15
CA GLN A 65 3.23 -13.88 -20.41
C GLN A 65 4.60 -14.19 -21.02
N PHE A 66 5.62 -14.44 -20.19
CA PHE A 66 6.91 -14.91 -20.69
C PHE A 66 6.77 -16.27 -21.36
N LEU A 67 6.16 -17.25 -20.70
CA LEU A 67 5.98 -18.60 -21.25
C LEU A 67 5.17 -18.60 -22.55
N THR A 68 4.11 -17.79 -22.61
CA THR A 68 3.33 -17.59 -23.85
C THR A 68 4.24 -17.13 -25.00
N ARG A 69 5.04 -16.08 -24.77
CA ARG A 69 5.95 -15.53 -25.80
C ARG A 69 7.05 -16.50 -26.23
N GLU A 70 7.55 -17.33 -25.32
CA GLU A 70 8.54 -18.34 -25.65
C GLU A 70 7.94 -19.52 -26.43
N LEU A 71 6.71 -19.94 -26.07
CA LEU A 71 5.98 -20.99 -26.78
C LEU A 71 5.63 -20.55 -28.20
N ASP A 72 5.05 -19.36 -28.36
CA ASP A 72 4.67 -18.80 -29.67
C ASP A 72 5.87 -18.64 -30.61
N ALA A 73 7.06 -18.42 -30.05
CA ALA A 73 8.29 -18.30 -30.80
C ALA A 73 9.01 -19.63 -31.06
N GLY A 74 8.44 -20.76 -30.62
CA GLY A 74 9.04 -22.08 -30.76
C GLY A 74 10.37 -22.24 -30.01
N ARG A 75 10.58 -21.46 -28.93
CA ARG A 75 11.82 -21.50 -28.12
C ARG A 75 11.77 -22.48 -26.95
N LEU A 76 10.61 -23.09 -26.70
CA LEU A 76 10.43 -24.09 -25.67
C LEU A 76 10.59 -25.50 -26.23
N GLY A 77 11.17 -26.38 -25.42
CA GLY A 77 11.25 -27.81 -25.67
C GLY A 77 10.87 -28.59 -24.41
N HIS A 78 10.55 -29.87 -24.57
CA HIS A 78 10.26 -30.77 -23.46
C HIS A 78 11.43 -31.76 -23.29
N ASP A 79 11.87 -32.00 -22.05
CA ASP A 79 13.05 -32.86 -21.77
C ASP A 79 12.93 -34.30 -22.29
N ARG A 80 11.69 -34.78 -22.44
CA ARG A 80 11.39 -36.13 -22.97
C ARG A 80 11.18 -36.16 -24.49
N GLY A 81 11.27 -35.00 -25.16
CA GLY A 81 10.99 -34.85 -26.59
C GLY A 81 9.50 -34.75 -26.96
N ASP A 82 8.61 -34.71 -25.96
CA ASP A 82 7.18 -34.46 -26.17
C ASP A 82 6.90 -33.01 -26.61
N ASP A 83 5.67 -32.74 -27.03
CA ASP A 83 5.22 -31.37 -27.33
C ASP A 83 5.14 -30.52 -26.03
N PRO A 84 5.85 -29.39 -25.91
CA PRO A 84 5.81 -28.55 -24.72
C PRO A 84 4.44 -27.89 -24.46
N VAL A 85 3.52 -27.87 -25.44
CA VAL A 85 2.20 -27.22 -25.32
C VAL A 85 1.40 -27.73 -24.11
N GLU A 86 1.40 -29.04 -23.86
CA GLU A 86 0.64 -29.62 -22.74
C GLU A 86 1.21 -29.17 -21.39
N ALA A 87 2.54 -29.21 -21.24
CA ALA A 87 3.22 -28.77 -20.03
C ALA A 87 3.02 -27.27 -19.77
N VAL A 88 3.14 -26.44 -20.81
CA VAL A 88 2.91 -24.99 -20.70
C VAL A 88 1.45 -24.68 -20.36
N THR A 89 0.48 -25.41 -20.94
CA THR A 89 -0.94 -25.29 -20.59
C THR A 89 -1.19 -25.61 -19.11
N ALA A 90 -0.53 -26.63 -18.56
CA ALA A 90 -0.63 -26.96 -17.14
C ALA A 90 -0.07 -25.81 -16.27
N VAL A 91 1.05 -25.21 -16.67
CA VAL A 91 1.63 -24.06 -15.96
C VAL A 91 0.71 -22.83 -16.03
N HIS A 92 0.12 -22.51 -17.19
CA HIS A 92 -0.84 -21.43 -17.34
C HIS A 92 -2.03 -21.55 -16.38
N ASN A 93 -2.60 -22.75 -16.29
CA ASN A 93 -3.70 -23.02 -15.36
C ASN A 93 -3.29 -22.84 -13.90
N ALA A 94 -2.07 -23.26 -13.53
CA ALA A 94 -1.55 -23.08 -12.17
C ALA A 94 -1.28 -21.61 -11.86
N LEU A 95 -0.65 -20.86 -12.77
CA LEU A 95 -0.37 -19.43 -12.59
C LEU A 95 -1.65 -18.61 -12.51
N GLY A 96 -2.67 -18.91 -13.32
CA GLY A 96 -3.98 -18.27 -13.20
C GLY A 96 -4.63 -18.47 -11.82
N GLN A 97 -4.51 -19.67 -11.24
CA GLN A 97 -4.97 -19.92 -9.87
C GLN A 97 -4.15 -19.14 -8.84
N VAL A 98 -2.82 -19.10 -8.97
CA VAL A 98 -1.93 -18.35 -8.09
C VAL A 98 -2.25 -16.85 -8.11
N THR A 99 -2.49 -16.27 -9.29
CA THR A 99 -2.88 -14.86 -9.43
C THR A 99 -4.15 -14.55 -8.64
N GLY A 100 -5.20 -15.38 -8.79
CA GLY A 100 -6.44 -15.23 -8.02
C GLY A 100 -6.21 -15.37 -6.50
N GLN A 101 -5.49 -16.42 -6.08
CA GLN A 101 -5.19 -16.67 -4.68
C GLN A 101 -4.36 -15.55 -4.03
N ALA A 102 -3.39 -15.00 -4.76
CA ALA A 102 -2.56 -13.90 -4.28
C ALA A 102 -3.35 -12.60 -4.14
N ALA A 103 -4.29 -12.32 -5.05
CA ALA A 103 -5.22 -11.19 -4.91
C ALA A 103 -6.15 -11.36 -3.70
N ASP A 104 -6.71 -12.55 -3.50
CA ASP A 104 -7.56 -12.87 -2.34
C ASP A 104 -6.80 -12.77 -1.02
N LEU A 105 -5.52 -13.19 -1.00
CA LEU A 105 -4.63 -13.03 0.14
C LEU A 105 -4.37 -11.55 0.44
N GLY A 106 -4.12 -10.75 -0.59
CA GLY A 106 -3.94 -9.31 -0.46
C GLY A 106 -5.18 -8.63 0.13
N GLU A 107 -6.37 -9.01 -0.34
CA GLU A 107 -7.63 -8.52 0.20
C GLU A 107 -7.82 -8.90 1.67
N SER A 108 -7.46 -10.14 2.01
CA SER A 108 -7.59 -10.66 3.37
C SER A 108 -6.68 -9.91 4.35
N PHE A 109 -5.43 -9.63 3.97
CA PHE A 109 -4.52 -8.80 4.78
C PHE A 109 -5.01 -7.36 4.91
N ARG A 110 -5.52 -6.76 3.83
CA ARG A 110 -6.08 -5.41 3.85
C ARG A 110 -7.28 -5.32 4.80
N ARG A 111 -8.19 -6.30 4.75
CA ARG A 111 -9.33 -6.40 5.67
C ARG A 111 -8.89 -6.56 7.11
N ALA A 112 -7.88 -7.40 7.38
CA ALA A 112 -7.32 -7.57 8.71
C ALA A 112 -6.70 -6.27 9.24
N ALA A 113 -5.94 -5.54 8.42
CA ALA A 113 -5.40 -4.23 8.79
C ALA A 113 -6.54 -3.23 9.10
N GLY A 114 -7.59 -3.19 8.28
CA GLY A 114 -8.76 -2.34 8.53
C GLY A 114 -9.48 -2.67 9.83
N ALA A 115 -9.62 -3.96 10.17
CA ALA A 115 -10.20 -4.40 11.44
C ALA A 115 -9.31 -4.08 12.65
N LEU A 116 -7.98 -4.00 12.46
CA LEU A 116 -7.01 -3.66 13.49
C LEU A 116 -6.90 -2.14 13.72
N ALA A 117 -7.29 -1.30 12.75
CA ALA A 117 -7.17 0.15 12.81
C ALA A 117 -7.70 0.83 14.09
N PRO A 118 -8.84 0.43 14.71
CA PRO A 118 -9.33 1.05 15.94
C PRO A 118 -8.64 0.53 17.22
N ILE A 119 -7.79 -0.50 17.13
CA ILE A 119 -7.16 -1.14 18.29
C ILE A 119 -5.85 -0.41 18.63
N HIS A 120 -5.74 0.05 19.89
CA HIS A 120 -4.55 0.70 20.43
C HIS A 120 -4.08 -0.04 21.69
N ALA A 121 -2.78 0.10 22.01
CA ALA A 121 -2.26 -0.36 23.28
C ALA A 121 -2.85 0.50 24.41
N VAL A 122 -3.18 -0.13 25.54
CA VAL A 122 -3.51 0.61 26.76
C VAL A 122 -2.19 0.92 27.44
N ASP A 123 -1.91 2.21 27.70
CA ASP A 123 -0.77 2.59 28.51
C ASP A 123 -0.97 2.06 29.93
N ASP A 124 -0.15 1.08 30.33
CA ASP A 124 -0.11 0.57 31.70
C ASP A 124 0.85 1.41 32.58
N SER A 125 1.15 2.63 32.14
CA SER A 125 1.93 3.58 32.93
C SER A 125 1.04 4.02 34.10
N PRO A 126 1.39 3.75 35.37
CA PRO A 126 0.63 4.25 36.50
C PRO A 126 0.59 5.77 36.40
N GLU A 127 -0.62 6.32 36.22
CA GLU A 127 -0.84 7.76 36.33
C GLU A 127 -0.18 8.23 37.63
N PRO A 128 0.79 9.17 37.59
CA PRO A 128 1.28 9.78 38.81
C PRO A 128 0.07 10.42 39.51
N PRO A 129 -0.12 10.20 40.82
CA PRO A 129 -1.30 10.67 41.54
C PRO A 129 -1.48 12.18 41.33
N PRO A 130 -2.70 12.65 41.07
CA PRO A 130 -2.97 14.06 40.85
C PRO A 130 -2.96 14.79 42.19
N ASP A 131 -1.78 14.94 42.82
CA ASP A 131 -1.60 15.96 43.85
C ASP A 131 -0.14 16.27 44.16
N ARG A 132 0.43 17.09 43.27
CA ARG A 132 1.22 18.24 43.73
C ARG A 132 1.06 19.36 42.73
N ARG A 133 -0.17 19.88 42.62
CA ARG A 133 -0.36 21.26 42.13
C ARG A 133 0.39 22.15 43.11
N THR A 134 1.61 22.50 42.76
CA THR A 134 2.30 23.67 43.28
C THR A 134 1.32 24.82 43.10
N VAL A 135 0.72 25.24 44.20
CA VAL A 135 -0.01 26.50 44.27
C VAL A 135 1.05 27.57 44.04
N VAL A 136 1.25 27.94 42.78
CA VAL A 136 2.04 29.11 42.44
C VAL A 136 1.24 30.28 42.99
N ASN A 137 1.77 30.82 44.09
CA ASN A 137 1.21 31.94 44.82
C ASN A 137 1.13 33.13 43.85
N LEU A 138 -0.08 33.43 43.36
CA LEU A 138 -0.39 34.50 42.40
C LEU A 138 -0.57 35.83 43.15
N ALA A 139 0.40 36.18 43.99
CA ALA A 139 0.42 37.42 44.75
C ALA A 139 1.76 38.14 44.53
N ASP A 140 2.19 38.25 43.27
CA ASP A 140 3.11 39.30 42.83
C ASP A 140 3.22 39.27 41.30
N ARG A 141 2.40 40.09 40.63
CA ARG A 141 2.66 40.67 39.30
C ARG A 141 1.47 41.54 38.90
N ASP A 142 1.51 42.77 39.41
CA ASP A 142 0.97 43.91 38.71
C ASP A 142 1.58 44.01 37.29
N ASP A 143 0.77 44.53 36.39
CA ASP A 143 1.11 45.06 35.06
C ASP A 143 1.53 44.07 33.95
N ALA A 144 0.52 43.45 33.32
CA ALA A 144 0.53 43.26 31.87
C ALA A 144 -0.92 43.26 31.32
N GLN A 145 -1.32 44.36 30.69
CA GLN A 145 -2.55 44.42 29.89
C GLN A 145 -2.43 43.45 28.71
N VAL A 146 -3.28 42.43 28.66
CA VAL A 146 -3.46 41.57 27.49
C VAL A 146 -4.69 42.10 26.73
N GLY A 147 -4.46 42.67 25.56
CA GLY A 147 -5.52 43.08 24.63
C GLY A 147 -6.30 41.87 24.09
N PRO A 148 -7.52 42.07 23.55
CA PRO A 148 -8.35 40.98 23.04
C PRO A 148 -7.65 40.28 21.86
N ALA A 149 -7.61 38.94 21.91
CA ALA A 149 -6.97 38.06 20.92
C ALA A 149 -7.72 37.96 19.57
N GLY A 150 -8.17 39.11 19.04
CA GLY A 150 -8.85 39.20 17.74
C GLY A 150 -7.93 39.56 16.58
N GLU A 151 -6.73 40.08 16.84
CA GLU A 151 -5.87 40.68 15.80
C GLU A 151 -4.69 39.80 15.34
N ASP A 152 -4.45 38.64 15.98
CA ASP A 152 -3.26 37.81 15.77
C ASP A 152 -3.51 36.49 15.02
N PHE A 153 -4.69 36.33 14.40
CA PHE A 153 -4.97 35.17 13.55
C PHE A 153 -4.51 35.40 12.10
N PRO A 154 -3.81 34.44 11.47
CA PRO A 154 -3.51 34.51 10.05
C PRO A 154 -4.79 34.51 9.21
N ARG A 155 -4.79 35.26 8.10
CA ARG A 155 -5.91 35.45 7.16
C ARG A 155 -6.61 34.13 6.83
N THR A 156 -7.94 34.15 6.77
CA THR A 156 -8.74 32.97 6.43
C THR A 156 -8.42 32.49 5.02
N ILE A 157 -8.52 31.16 4.79
CA ILE A 157 -8.16 30.50 3.52
C ILE A 157 -8.87 31.13 2.30
N SER A 158 -10.06 31.71 2.50
CA SER A 158 -10.83 32.40 1.47
C SER A 158 -10.19 33.70 0.96
N GLU A 159 -9.25 34.29 1.70
CA GLU A 159 -8.51 35.50 1.29
C GLU A 159 -7.19 35.20 0.56
N VAL A 160 -6.71 33.94 0.60
CA VAL A 160 -5.43 33.53 -0.01
C VAL A 160 -5.64 32.84 -1.36
N LEU A 161 -6.83 32.27 -1.59
CA LEU A 161 -7.16 31.64 -2.87
C LEU A 161 -7.80 32.66 -3.82
N PRO A 162 -7.29 32.83 -5.06
CA PRO A 162 -8.05 33.53 -6.10
C PRO A 162 -9.37 32.80 -6.31
N GLY A 163 -10.48 33.55 -6.34
CA GLY A 163 -11.82 33.03 -6.58
C GLY A 163 -11.91 32.22 -7.88
N PRO A 164 -12.91 31.34 -8.02
CA PRO A 164 -13.00 30.42 -9.14
C PRO A 164 -12.99 31.19 -10.46
N ALA A 165 -11.95 30.96 -11.25
CA ALA A 165 -11.88 31.45 -12.62
C ALA A 165 -13.09 30.89 -13.39
N VAL A 166 -13.81 31.81 -14.03
CA VAL A 166 -14.92 31.53 -14.94
C VAL A 166 -14.47 30.48 -15.96
N ALA A 167 -15.29 29.45 -16.13
CA ALA A 167 -15.02 28.22 -16.87
C ALA A 167 -15.02 28.40 -18.41
N ASP A 168 -14.37 29.43 -18.94
CA ASP A 168 -14.40 29.73 -20.38
C ASP A 168 -13.09 29.45 -21.13
N ASP A 169 -11.98 29.13 -20.44
CA ASP A 169 -10.65 28.96 -21.08
C ASP A 169 -10.06 27.54 -20.99
N ILE A 170 -10.89 26.50 -20.96
CA ILE A 170 -10.38 25.12 -21.10
C ILE A 170 -10.27 24.77 -22.60
N PRO A 171 -9.06 24.48 -23.12
CA PRO A 171 -8.85 24.03 -24.49
C PRO A 171 -9.70 22.78 -24.80
N PRO A 172 -10.28 22.67 -26.01
CA PRO A 172 -11.27 21.63 -26.33
C PRO A 172 -10.73 20.20 -26.17
N GLU A 173 -9.41 20.00 -26.15
CA GLU A 173 -8.75 18.70 -26.01
C GLU A 173 -8.80 18.12 -24.59
N LEU A 174 -9.05 18.95 -23.56
CA LEU A 174 -9.16 18.51 -22.16
C LEU A 174 -10.61 18.35 -21.68
N ARG A 175 -11.59 18.54 -22.57
CA ARG A 175 -13.00 18.34 -22.23
C ARG A 175 -13.30 16.84 -22.26
N SER A 176 -13.80 16.31 -21.14
CA SER A 176 -14.28 14.93 -21.09
C SER A 176 -15.40 14.72 -22.12
N PRO A 177 -15.40 13.62 -22.87
CA PRO A 177 -16.46 13.33 -23.83
C PRO A 177 -17.81 13.16 -23.11
N PRO A 178 -18.94 13.54 -23.73
CA PRO A 178 -20.25 13.40 -23.13
C PRO A 178 -20.55 11.92 -22.85
N GLN A 179 -20.96 11.63 -21.61
CA GLN A 179 -21.33 10.27 -21.21
C GLN A 179 -22.51 9.77 -22.04
N PRO A 180 -22.46 8.53 -22.56
CA PRO A 180 -23.60 7.95 -23.26
C PRO A 180 -24.79 7.76 -22.30
N PRO A 181 -26.03 7.98 -22.78
CA PRO A 181 -27.22 7.85 -21.94
C PRO A 181 -27.41 6.41 -21.46
N TYR A 182 -27.68 6.26 -20.16
CA TYR A 182 -27.92 4.96 -19.52
C TYR A 182 -29.10 4.22 -20.16
N PRO A 183 -28.99 2.90 -20.40
CA PRO A 183 -30.10 2.11 -20.92
C PRO A 183 -31.24 2.04 -19.88
N ARG A 184 -32.43 2.51 -20.27
CA ARG A 184 -33.66 2.31 -19.51
C ARG A 184 -33.94 0.80 -19.43
N ARG A 185 -33.92 0.23 -18.22
CA ARG A 185 -34.46 -1.12 -17.96
C ARG A 185 -35.95 -1.11 -18.33
N GLY A 186 -36.28 -1.78 -19.43
CA GLY A 186 -37.65 -2.11 -19.80
C GLY A 186 -38.26 -3.05 -18.75
N ARG A 187 -39.54 -2.81 -18.48
CA ARG A 187 -40.39 -3.60 -17.59
C ARG A 187 -41.22 -4.56 -18.40
#